data_AF-A0A0V1MLI0-F1
#
_entry.id   AF-A0A0V1MLI0-F1
#
_cell.length_a   1.000
_cell.length_b   1.000
_cell.length_c   1.000
_cell.angle_alpha   90.00
_cell.angle_beta   90.00
_cell.angle_gamma   90.00
#
_symmetry.space_group_name_H-M   'P 1'
#
loop_
_entity.id
_entity.type
_entity.pdbx_description
1 polymer ?
#
loop_
_entity_poly.entity_id
_entity_poly.type
_entity_poly.pdbx_seq_one_letter_code
_entity_poly.pdbx_strand_id
1 'polypeptide(L)'
;MNSKPVEIPIDASNKLSAEMCPRTETEKAEMQNMPYRSLVGSLMYLSVSTRPDIAFAVSLLSQFNENYGSQHWTGAKRVLRYLKKTASYGLRFHRNSGALMGFSDADWGGNSDDRRSYTGY
;
A
#
# COMPACT_ATOMS: atom_id res chain seq x y z
N MET A 1 11.40 -12.44 14.25
CA MET A 1 10.43 -12.26 13.14
C MET A 1 11.00 -12.80 11.82
N ASN A 2 10.82 -14.10 11.57
CA ASN A 2 11.17 -14.76 10.30
C ASN A 2 9.96 -14.65 9.36
N SER A 3 9.98 -13.68 8.45
CA SER A 3 8.89 -13.47 7.49
C SER A 3 9.43 -13.66 6.08
N LYS A 4 8.78 -14.53 5.29
CA LYS A 4 9.21 -14.87 3.93
C LYS A 4 9.13 -13.62 3.03
N PRO A 5 10.22 -13.27 2.32
CA PRO A 5 10.27 -12.09 1.47
C PRO A 5 9.32 -12.24 0.27
N VAL A 6 8.58 -11.18 -0.08
CA VAL A 6 7.61 -11.18 -1.18
C VAL A 6 8.14 -10.30 -2.33
N GLU A 7 7.83 -10.65 -3.57
CA GLU A 7 8.31 -9.94 -4.76
C GLU A 7 7.52 -8.68 -5.11
N ILE A 8 6.23 -8.67 -4.80
CA ILE A 8 5.32 -7.56 -5.10
C ILE A 8 4.66 -7.04 -3.82
N PRO A 9 4.54 -5.71 -3.67
CA PRO A 9 4.03 -5.08 -2.44
C PRO A 9 2.53 -5.36 -2.20
N ILE A 10 1.76 -5.57 -3.28
CA ILE A 10 0.36 -6.00 -3.27
C ILE A 10 0.23 -7.39 -3.87
N ASP A 11 -0.79 -8.14 -3.44
CA ASP A 11 -1.21 -9.36 -4.12
C ASP A 11 -2.17 -9.03 -5.27
N ALA A 12 -1.78 -9.30 -6.52
CA ALA A 12 -2.65 -9.05 -7.67
C ALA A 12 -3.92 -9.92 -7.66
N SER A 13 -3.88 -11.09 -6.99
CA SER A 13 -5.02 -12.00 -6.89
C SER A 13 -5.97 -11.66 -5.75
N ASN A 14 -5.56 -10.82 -4.79
CA ASN A 14 -6.33 -10.52 -3.59
C ASN A 14 -6.64 -9.01 -3.54
N LYS A 15 -7.71 -8.61 -4.24
CA LYS A 15 -8.16 -7.23 -4.30
C LYS A 15 -8.75 -6.83 -2.96
N LEU A 16 -8.11 -5.87 -2.28
CA LEU A 16 -8.64 -5.30 -1.04
C LEU A 16 -9.90 -4.48 -1.35
N SER A 17 -10.98 -4.74 -0.61
CA SER A 17 -12.28 -4.08 -0.79
C SER A 17 -12.94 -3.79 0.56
N ALA A 18 -13.91 -2.90 0.55
CA ALA A 18 -14.74 -2.54 1.70
C ALA A 18 -15.55 -3.73 2.22
N GLU A 19 -15.79 -4.75 1.39
CA GLU A 19 -16.43 -5.99 1.84
C GLU A 19 -15.64 -6.71 2.93
N MET A 20 -14.31 -6.51 2.94
CA MET A 20 -13.34 -7.08 3.87
C MET A 20 -13.22 -6.29 5.18
N CYS A 21 -13.95 -5.18 5.32
CA CYS A 21 -14.03 -4.42 6.56
C CYS A 21 -14.82 -5.20 7.62
N PRO A 22 -14.45 -5.09 8.90
CA PRO A 22 -15.16 -5.77 9.98
C PRO A 22 -16.58 -5.22 10.08
N ARG A 23 -17.55 -6.13 10.19
CA ARG A 23 -18.99 -5.80 10.26
C ARG A 23 -19.55 -6.02 11.65
N THR A 24 -18.95 -6.96 12.38
CA THR A 24 -19.35 -7.31 13.75
C THR A 24 -18.50 -6.57 14.79
N GLU A 25 -19.05 -6.35 15.98
CA GLU A 25 -18.32 -5.71 17.09
C GLU A 25 -17.13 -6.57 17.55
N THR A 26 -17.25 -7.89 17.45
CA THR A 26 -16.17 -8.83 17.76
C THR A 26 -14.98 -8.66 16.83
N GLU A 27 -15.19 -8.58 15.52
CA GLU A 27 -14.11 -8.36 14.55
C GLU A 27 -13.47 -6.97 14.71
N LYS A 28 -14.27 -5.94 15.02
CA LYS A 28 -13.75 -4.60 15.30
C LYS A 28 -12.87 -4.58 16.55
N ALA A 29 -13.29 -5.25 17.62
CA ALA A 29 -12.50 -5.38 18.85
C ALA A 29 -11.18 -6.13 18.62
N GLU A 30 -11.17 -7.18 17.79
CA GLU A 30 -9.94 -7.89 17.41
C GLU A 30 -8.96 -6.98 16.65
N MET A 31 -9.49 -6.11 15.78
CA MET A 31 -8.68 -5.19 14.99
C MET A 31 -8.19 -4.00 15.80
N GLN A 32 -8.96 -3.50 16.78
CA GLN A 32 -8.68 -2.26 17.52
C GLN A 32 -7.26 -2.17 18.10
N ASN A 33 -6.66 -3.30 18.48
CA ASN A 33 -5.32 -3.35 19.06
C ASN A 33 -4.18 -3.27 18.03
N MET A 34 -4.47 -3.32 16.73
CA MET A 34 -3.44 -3.28 15.69
C MET A 34 -3.08 -1.83 15.35
N PRO A 35 -1.78 -1.47 15.24
CA PRO A 35 -1.36 -0.11 14.92
C PRO A 35 -1.47 0.19 13.40
N TYR A 36 -2.61 -0.10 12.78
CA TYR A 36 -2.79 -0.01 11.33
C TYR A 36 -2.53 1.39 10.79
N ARG A 37 -3.16 2.42 11.37
CA ARG A 37 -3.01 3.82 10.91
C ARG A 37 -1.57 4.32 11.02
N SER A 38 -0.90 3.99 12.13
CA SER A 38 0.51 4.35 12.35
C SER A 38 1.43 3.67 11.33
N LEU A 39 1.17 2.39 11.03
CA LEU A 39 1.89 1.67 9.99
C LEU A 39 1.68 2.30 8.61
N VAL A 40 0.43 2.56 8.21
CA VAL A 40 0.12 3.18 6.91
C VAL A 40 0.77 4.56 6.80
N GLY A 41 0.75 5.38 7.85
CA GLY A 41 1.43 6.68 7.87
C GLY A 41 2.94 6.55 7.70
N SER A 42 3.57 5.57 8.34
CA SER A 42 5.00 5.29 8.18
C SER A 42 5.34 4.83 6.77
N LEU A 43 4.49 4.00 6.17
CA LEU A 43 4.64 3.56 4.79
C LEU A 43 4.46 4.72 3.80
N MET A 44 3.54 5.65 4.06
CA MET A 44 3.35 6.87 3.27
C MET A 44 4.59 7.76 3.29
N TYR A 45 5.21 7.92 4.46
CA TYR A 45 6.47 8.65 4.55
C TYR A 45 7.56 8.02 3.68
N LEU A 46 7.68 6.69 3.70
CA LEU A 46 8.64 5.96 2.87
C LEU A 46 8.32 6.11 1.38
N SER A 47 7.04 6.04 0.99
CA SER A 47 6.65 6.10 -0.42
C SER A 47 6.97 7.45 -1.05
N VAL A 48 6.76 8.54 -0.31
CA VAL A 48 7.08 9.90 -0.76
C VAL A 48 8.60 10.15 -0.76
N SER A 49 9.33 9.61 0.21
CA SER A 49 10.74 9.99 0.42
C SER A 49 11.73 9.17 -0.40
N THR A 50 11.62 7.84 -0.38
CA THR A 50 12.69 6.95 -0.87
C THR A 50 12.20 5.73 -1.65
N ARG A 51 10.90 5.40 -1.54
CA ARG A 51 10.31 4.16 -2.05
C ARG A 51 9.05 4.41 -2.89
N PRO A 52 9.15 5.14 -4.03
CA PRO A 52 7.99 5.42 -4.88
C PRO A 52 7.34 4.14 -5.42
N ASP A 53 8.09 3.04 -5.48
CA ASP A 53 7.63 1.70 -5.88
C ASP A 53 6.53 1.11 -5.00
N ILE A 54 6.34 1.60 -3.75
CA ILE A 54 5.23 1.18 -2.89
C ILE A 54 4.06 2.18 -2.86
N ALA A 55 4.13 3.30 -3.59
CA ALA A 55 3.15 4.38 -3.50
C ALA A 55 1.71 3.90 -3.77
N PHE A 56 1.51 3.11 -4.83
CA PHE A 56 0.22 2.50 -5.14
C PHE A 56 -0.32 1.65 -3.97
N ALA A 57 0.56 0.86 -3.34
CA ALA A 57 0.17 -0.01 -2.24
C ALA A 57 -0.27 0.76 -1.00
N VAL A 58 0.42 1.85 -0.70
CA VAL A 58 0.07 2.73 0.41
C VAL A 58 -1.26 3.44 0.15
N SER A 59 -1.44 3.99 -1.06
CA SER A 59 -2.67 4.66 -1.46
C SER A 59 -3.89 3.73 -1.41
N LEU A 60 -3.73 2.45 -1.74
CA LEU A 60 -4.79 1.45 -1.58
C LEU A 60 -5.11 1.22 -0.09
N LEU A 61 -4.09 0.99 0.74
CA LEU A 61 -4.27 0.70 2.16
C LEU A 61 -4.84 1.89 2.94
N SER A 62 -4.52 3.13 2.54
CA SER A 62 -5.01 4.33 3.24
C SER A 62 -6.51 4.53 3.14
N GLN A 63 -7.18 3.94 2.14
CA GLN A 63 -8.64 3.99 1.98
C GLN A 63 -9.37 3.31 3.14
N PHE A 64 -8.73 2.36 3.81
CA PHE A 64 -9.31 1.58 4.91
C PHE A 64 -8.85 2.05 6.29
N ASN A 65 -8.27 3.26 6.41
CA ASN A 65 -7.76 3.78 7.69
C ASN A 65 -8.84 3.91 8.76
N GLU A 66 -10.06 4.26 8.36
CA GLU A 66 -11.19 4.40 9.30
C GLU A 66 -11.69 3.06 9.81
N ASN A 67 -11.83 2.09 8.90
CA ASN A 67 -12.35 0.76 9.18
C ASN A 67 -11.52 -0.31 8.45
N TYR A 68 -10.55 -0.92 9.13
CA TYR A 68 -9.68 -1.94 8.56
C TYR A 68 -10.00 -3.33 9.12
N GLY A 69 -9.86 -4.35 8.28
CA GLY A 69 -10.03 -5.75 8.65
C GLY A 69 -8.72 -6.53 8.65
N SER A 70 -8.80 -7.81 8.99
CA SER A 70 -7.63 -8.71 9.06
C SER A 70 -6.90 -8.83 7.72
N GLN A 71 -7.63 -8.75 6.61
CA GLN A 71 -7.08 -8.78 5.26
C GLN A 71 -6.32 -7.48 4.93
N HIS A 72 -6.86 -6.30 5.30
CA HIS A 72 -6.16 -5.01 5.21
C HIS A 72 -4.87 -5.04 6.02
N TRP A 73 -4.92 -5.52 7.26
CA TRP A 73 -3.71 -5.69 8.10
C TRP A 73 -2.68 -6.63 7.47
N THR A 74 -3.13 -7.72 6.85
CA THR A 74 -2.25 -8.65 6.14
C THR A 74 -1.61 -8.02 4.91
N GLY A 75 -2.35 -7.17 4.19
CA GLY A 75 -1.83 -6.32 3.11
C GLY A 75 -0.73 -5.38 3.59
N ALA A 76 -0.97 -4.63 4.67
CA ALA A 76 0.04 -3.73 5.24
C ALA A 76 1.32 -4.47 5.68
N LYS A 77 1.17 -5.66 6.31
CA LYS A 77 2.32 -6.54 6.62
C LYS A 77 3.04 -7.05 5.37
N ARG A 78 2.34 -7.25 4.24
CA ARG A 78 2.96 -7.64 2.97
C ARG A 78 3.90 -6.55 2.46
N VAL A 79 3.50 -5.29 2.52
CA VAL A 79 4.36 -4.15 2.17
C VAL A 79 5.62 -4.14 3.02
N LEU A 80 5.51 -4.36 4.34
CA LEU A 80 6.69 -4.49 5.22
C LEU A 80 7.62 -5.65 4.80
N ARG A 81 7.08 -6.81 4.42
CA ARG A 81 7.88 -7.94 3.93
C ARG A 81 8.61 -7.62 2.62
N TYR A 82 7.95 -6.90 1.73
CA TYR A 82 8.53 -6.44 0.49
C TYR A 82 9.68 -5.44 0.76
N LEU A 83 9.45 -4.45 1.63
CA LEU A 83 10.48 -3.49 2.06
C LEU A 83 11.68 -4.21 2.69
N LYS A 84 11.45 -5.23 3.51
CA LYS A 84 12.53 -6.04 4.10
C LYS A 84 13.36 -6.76 3.03
N LYS A 85 12.72 -7.31 1.98
CA LYS A 85 13.43 -7.96 0.85
C LYS A 85 14.29 -6.96 0.07
N THR A 86 13.78 -5.75 -0.09
CA THR A 86 14.34 -4.70 -0.95
C THR A 86 15.07 -3.61 -0.16
N ALA A 87 15.46 -3.89 1.09
CA ALA A 87 16.12 -2.92 1.96
C ALA A 87 17.47 -2.46 1.41
N SER A 88 18.12 -3.29 0.58
CA SER A 88 19.38 -2.96 -0.12
C SER A 88 19.17 -2.21 -1.44
N TYR A 89 17.94 -2.00 -1.87
CA TYR A 89 17.66 -1.32 -3.13
C TYR A 89 17.72 0.19 -2.90
N GLY A 90 18.29 0.92 -3.86
CA GLY A 90 18.39 2.38 -3.82
C GLY A 90 18.11 2.99 -5.18
N LEU A 91 17.59 4.22 -5.17
CA LEU A 91 17.43 5.01 -6.39
C LEU A 91 18.80 5.48 -6.87
N ARG A 92 19.18 5.07 -8.08
CA ARG A 92 20.42 5.53 -8.72
C ARG A 92 20.05 6.56 -9.78
N PHE A 93 20.34 7.82 -9.51
CA PHE A 93 20.16 8.90 -10.46
C PHE A 93 21.42 9.04 -11.32
N HIS A 94 21.24 9.05 -12.64
CA HIS A 94 22.31 9.31 -13.59
C HIS A 94 21.89 10.46 -14.49
N ARG A 95 22.83 11.37 -14.77
CA ARG A 95 22.60 12.44 -15.74
C ARG A 95 22.56 11.82 -17.14
N ASN A 96 21.38 11.77 -17.72
CA ASN A 96 21.20 11.48 -19.14
C ASN A 96 21.01 12.81 -19.89
N SER A 97 21.58 12.95 -21.08
CA SER A 97 21.45 14.14 -21.93
C SER A 97 20.12 14.21 -22.71
N GLY A 98 19.27 13.18 -22.58
CA GLY A 98 17.93 13.15 -23.15
C GLY A 98 16.92 14.01 -22.38
N ALA A 99 15.86 14.45 -23.06
CA ALA A 99 14.73 15.12 -22.43
C ALA A 99 14.02 14.17 -21.43
N LEU A 100 13.59 14.70 -20.28
CA LEU A 100 12.82 13.95 -19.30
C LEU A 100 11.42 13.66 -19.86
N MET A 101 11.10 12.39 -20.12
CA MET A 101 9.75 11.95 -20.48
C MET A 101 9.07 11.34 -19.24
N GLY A 102 7.96 11.95 -18.82
CA GLY A 102 7.08 11.41 -17.78
C GLY A 102 5.83 10.81 -18.40
N PHE A 103 5.51 9.58 -18.04
CA PHE A 103 4.24 8.95 -18.36
C PHE A 103 3.35 9.01 -17.11
N SER A 104 2.14 9.52 -17.25
CA SER A 104 1.12 9.50 -16.20
C SER A 104 0.00 8.57 -16.66
N ASP A 105 -0.17 7.47 -15.95
CA ASP A 105 -1.31 6.56 -16.14
C ASP A 105 -2.32 6.87 -15.03
N ALA A 106 -3.55 7.20 -15.42
CA ALA A 106 -4.67 7.43 -14.52
C ALA A 106 -5.68 6.31 -14.76
N ASP A 107 -5.71 5.33 -13.85
CA ASP A 107 -6.63 4.20 -13.94
C ASP A 107 -8.02 4.58 -13.41
N TRP A 108 -8.82 5.18 -14.28
CA TRP A 108 -10.23 5.43 -13.99
C TRP A 108 -11.01 4.12 -14.00
N GLY A 109 -11.27 3.54 -12.82
CA GLY A 109 -12.25 2.46 -12.64
C GLY A 109 -11.74 1.16 -12.02
N GLY A 110 -10.53 1.12 -11.46
CA GLY A 110 -9.97 -0.09 -10.83
C GLY A 110 -10.63 -0.51 -9.52
N ASN A 111 -11.36 0.38 -8.85
CA ASN A 111 -12.03 0.09 -7.58
C ASN A 111 -13.55 -0.04 -7.78
N SER A 112 -14.07 -1.25 -7.53
CA SER A 112 -15.50 -1.57 -7.59
C SER A 112 -16.32 -0.90 -6.49
N ASP A 113 -15.68 -0.44 -5.41
CA ASP A 113 -16.39 0.06 -4.23
C ASP A 113 -16.81 1.53 -4.32
N ASP A 114 -15.97 2.45 -4.80
CA ASP A 114 -16.25 3.88 -4.61
C ASP A 114 -16.27 4.74 -5.88
N ARG A 115 -15.93 4.21 -7.07
CA ARG A 115 -15.91 4.96 -8.36
C ARG A 115 -15.24 6.35 -8.30
N ARG A 116 -14.42 6.64 -7.28
CA ARG A 116 -13.75 7.91 -7.06
C ARG A 116 -12.38 7.89 -7.71
N SER A 117 -12.06 8.96 -8.43
CA SER A 117 -10.81 9.12 -9.16
C SER A 117 -9.61 9.17 -8.19
N TYR A 118 -8.59 8.37 -8.49
CA TYR A 118 -7.28 8.44 -7.84
C TYR A 118 -6.42 9.44 -8.62
N THR A 119 -6.19 10.62 -8.05
CA THR A 119 -5.21 11.56 -8.61
C THR A 119 -3.96 11.51 -7.73
N GLY A 120 -2.81 11.17 -8.30
CA GLY A 120 -1.51 11.25 -7.61
C GLY A 120 -1.02 12.69 -7.43
N TYR A 121 -0.20 12.91 -6.41
CA TYR A 121 0.55 14.15 -6.16
C TYR A 121 2.03 13.94 -6.54
#